data_AF-A0A5D9CYI2-F1
#
_entry.id   AF-A0A5D9CYI2-F1
#
_cell.length_a   1.000
_cell.length_b   1.000
_cell.length_c   1.000
_cell.angle_alpha   90.00
_cell.angle_beta   90.00
_cell.angle_gamma   90.00
#
_symmetry.space_group_name_H-M   'P 1'
#
loop_
_entity.id
_entity.type
_entity.pdbx_description
1 polymer ?
#
loop_
_entity_poly.entity_id
_entity_poly.type
_entity_poly.pdbx_seq_one_letter_code
_entity_poly.pdbx_strand_id
1 'polypeptide(L)'
;MAKQAEILTRIASQLQEENSEVAMVVVRRNAILRQGPSKYSPKVRTLMSGDMAVLLDTADGWTRVEVADPLTNMVTVGWVFSKLVARVD
;
A
#
# COMPACT_ATOMS: atom_id res chain seq x y z
N MET A 1 -26.06 -28.54 -1.65
CA MET A 1 -25.03 -28.39 -2.69
C MET A 1 -24.52 -26.94 -2.78
N ALA A 2 -25.35 -25.93 -3.09
CA ALA A 2 -24.89 -24.53 -3.23
C ALA A 2 -24.26 -23.92 -1.96
N LYS A 3 -24.88 -24.12 -0.78
CA LYS A 3 -24.41 -23.55 0.50
C LYS A 3 -23.03 -24.05 0.93
N GLN A 4 -22.70 -25.31 0.62
CA GLN A 4 -21.40 -25.88 0.98
C GLN A 4 -20.28 -25.33 0.08
N ALA A 5 -20.56 -25.15 -1.22
CA ALA A 5 -19.62 -24.55 -2.15
C ALA A 5 -19.28 -23.10 -1.75
N GLU A 6 -20.29 -22.30 -1.38
CA GLU A 6 -20.09 -20.91 -0.94
C GLU A 6 -19.19 -20.81 0.31
N ILE A 7 -19.40 -21.68 1.29
CA ILE A 7 -18.56 -21.75 2.50
C ILE A 7 -17.12 -22.09 2.14
N LEU A 8 -16.91 -23.09 1.28
CA LEU A 8 -15.56 -23.48 0.85
C LEU A 8 -14.85 -22.37 0.09
N THR A 9 -15.56 -21.64 -0.78
CA THR A 9 -15.00 -20.47 -1.48
C THR A 9 -14.56 -19.40 -0.49
N ARG A 10 -15.40 -19.08 0.51
CA ARG A 10 -15.05 -18.08 1.52
C ARG A 10 -13.80 -18.48 2.33
N ILE A 11 -13.72 -19.74 2.75
CA ILE A 11 -12.57 -20.25 3.49
C ILE A 11 -11.30 -20.17 2.64
N ALA A 12 -11.37 -20.57 1.36
CA ALA A 12 -10.23 -20.48 0.46
C ALA A 12 -9.76 -19.02 0.26
N SER A 13 -10.69 -18.08 0.11
CA SER A 13 -10.36 -16.64 0.00
C SER A 13 -9.68 -16.11 1.26
N GLN A 14 -10.16 -16.46 2.45
CA GLN A 14 -9.54 -16.02 3.71
C GLN A 14 -8.15 -16.61 3.90
N LEU A 15 -7.97 -17.91 3.65
CA LEU A 15 -6.65 -18.56 3.73
C LEU A 15 -5.65 -17.96 2.74
N GLN A 16 -6.13 -17.56 1.56
CA GLN A 16 -5.30 -16.89 0.56
C GLN A 16 -4.86 -15.48 1.02
N GLU A 17 -5.74 -14.73 1.69
CA GLU A 17 -5.42 -13.42 2.26
C GLU A 17 -4.45 -13.55 3.45
N GLU A 18 -4.69 -14.50 4.36
CA GLU A 18 -3.84 -14.75 5.55
C GLU A 18 -2.42 -15.19 5.19
N ASN A 19 -2.26 -15.97 4.12
CA ASN A 19 -0.95 -16.41 3.63
C ASN A 19 -0.38 -15.50 2.54
N SER A 20 -0.96 -14.32 2.31
CA SER A 20 -0.43 -13.39 1.31
C SER A 20 0.87 -12.75 1.80
N GLU A 21 1.89 -12.74 0.95
CA GLU A 21 3.12 -12.02 1.23
C GLU A 21 2.84 -10.51 1.21
N VAL A 22 3.24 -9.83 2.29
CA VAL A 22 3.15 -8.37 2.37
C VAL A 22 4.24 -7.78 1.47
N ALA A 23 3.83 -7.26 0.33
CA ALA A 23 4.73 -6.54 -0.55
C ALA A 23 5.13 -5.20 0.09
N MET A 24 6.43 -4.93 0.15
CA MET A 24 6.97 -3.70 0.73
C MET A 24 7.56 -2.81 -0.37
N VAL A 25 7.56 -1.52 -0.13
CA VAL A 25 8.30 -0.54 -0.94
C VAL A 25 9.18 0.34 -0.06
N VAL A 26 10.30 0.76 -0.63
CA VAL A 26 11.19 1.76 -0.05
C VAL A 26 11.14 3.04 -0.86
N VAL A 27 11.07 4.17 -0.18
CA VAL A 27 11.15 5.50 -0.79
C VAL A 27 12.59 5.77 -1.22
N ARG A 28 12.84 5.93 -2.52
CA ARG A 28 14.20 6.13 -3.07
C ARG A 28 14.65 7.60 -3.04
N ARG A 29 13.69 8.52 -3.03
CA ARG A 29 13.88 9.97 -3.02
C ARG A 29 12.69 10.60 -2.30
N ASN A 30 12.90 11.75 -1.67
CA ASN A 30 11.83 12.46 -0.97
C ASN A 30 10.59 12.59 -1.86
N ALA A 31 9.45 12.16 -1.31
CA ALA A 31 8.21 12.01 -2.04
C ALA A 31 7.05 12.65 -1.29
N ILE A 32 5.94 12.87 -1.99
CA ILE A 32 4.71 13.40 -1.40
C ILE A 32 3.68 12.27 -1.42
N LEU A 33 3.19 11.91 -0.25
CA LEU A 33 2.01 11.06 -0.10
C LEU A 33 0.77 11.93 -0.34
N ARG A 34 -0.12 11.51 -1.24
CA ARG A 34 -1.31 12.25 -1.65
C ARG A 34 -2.58 11.46 -1.38
N GLN A 35 -3.71 12.14 -1.27
CA GLN A 35 -5.01 11.48 -1.08
C GLN A 35 -5.47 10.68 -2.30
N GLY A 36 -4.97 11.00 -3.50
CA GLY A 36 -5.33 10.34 -4.75
C GLY A 36 -4.14 10.24 -5.72
N PRO A 37 -4.26 9.40 -6.77
CA PRO A 37 -3.21 9.13 -7.76
C PRO A 37 -3.08 10.30 -8.77
N SER A 38 -2.83 11.51 -8.28
CA SER A 38 -2.68 12.69 -9.11
C SER A 38 -1.81 13.75 -8.44
N LYS A 39 -1.04 14.48 -9.25
CA LYS A 39 -0.21 15.60 -8.78
C LYS A 39 -1.05 16.76 -8.21
N TYR A 40 -2.35 16.80 -8.54
CA TYR A 40 -3.30 17.81 -8.06
C TYR A 40 -4.03 17.38 -6.79
N SER A 41 -3.99 16.09 -6.42
CA SER A 41 -4.62 15.62 -5.18
C SER A 41 -3.94 16.23 -3.96
N PRO A 42 -4.69 16.52 -2.87
CA PRO A 42 -4.14 17.09 -1.66
C PRO A 42 -2.95 16.30 -1.11
N LYS A 43 -1.95 17.02 -0.61
CA LYS A 43 -0.82 16.44 0.10
C LYS A 43 -1.29 15.96 1.48
N VAL A 44 -0.96 14.72 1.80
CA VAL A 44 -1.15 14.13 3.12
C VAL A 44 0.10 14.36 3.96
N ARG A 45 1.27 13.91 3.49
CA ARG A 45 2.57 14.14 4.15
C ARG A 45 3.73 14.09 3.17
N THR A 46 4.91 14.49 3.65
CA THR A 46 6.17 14.18 2.98
C THR A 46 6.68 12.83 3.48
N LEU A 47 7.24 12.04 2.57
CA LEU A 47 8.02 10.84 2.86
C LEU A 47 9.49 11.13 2.56
N MET A 48 10.37 10.62 3.41
CA MET A 48 11.82 10.76 3.28
C MET A 48 12.42 9.56 2.57
N SER A 49 13.56 9.77 1.91
CA SER A 49 14.33 8.65 1.37
C SER A 49 14.68 7.65 2.47
N GLY A 50 14.44 6.36 2.22
CA GLY A 50 14.62 5.27 3.18
C GLY A 50 13.36 4.90 3.95
N ASP A 51 12.29 5.71 3.91
CA ASP A 51 11.01 5.33 4.51
C ASP A 51 10.50 4.04 3.86
N MET A 52 10.06 3.10 4.69
CA MET A 52 9.42 1.87 4.26
C MET A 52 7.90 2.01 4.32
N ALA A 53 7.22 1.37 3.38
CA ALA A 53 5.76 1.35 3.34
C ALA A 53 5.26 0.01 2.80
N VAL A 54 4.05 -0.37 3.21
CA VAL A 54 3.36 -1.53 2.63
C VAL A 54 2.77 -1.11 1.29
N LEU A 55 3.00 -1.91 0.25
CA LEU A 55 2.35 -1.77 -1.05
C LEU A 55 0.92 -2.29 -0.96
N LEU A 56 -0.06 -1.44 -1.23
CA LEU A 56 -1.47 -1.82 -1.26
C LEU A 56 -1.99 -2.00 -2.69
N ASP A 57 -1.62 -1.10 -3.61
CA ASP A 57 -2.14 -1.10 -4.98
C ASP A 57 -1.27 -0.25 -5.93
N THR A 58 -1.50 -0.36 -7.23
CA THR A 58 -0.88 0.49 -8.26
C THR A 58 -1.90 0.91 -9.31
N ALA A 59 -1.92 2.20 -9.66
CA ALA A 59 -2.79 2.75 -10.70
C ALA A 59 -2.15 3.96 -11.38
N ASP A 60 -2.17 3.99 -12.72
CA ASP A 60 -1.78 5.16 -13.53
C ASP A 60 -0.42 5.80 -13.17
N GLY A 61 0.58 4.96 -12.84
CA GLY A 61 1.92 5.43 -12.45
C GLY A 61 2.02 5.93 -11.00
N TRP A 62 1.02 5.63 -10.18
CA TRP A 62 1.00 5.85 -8.74
C TRP A 62 0.94 4.52 -7.99
N THR A 63 1.52 4.54 -6.80
CA THR A 63 1.55 3.42 -5.88
C THR A 63 0.77 3.83 -4.64
N ARG A 64 -0.27 3.06 -4.31
CA ARG A 64 -0.99 3.21 -3.05
C ARG A 64 -0.22 2.47 -1.97
N VAL A 65 0.09 3.19 -0.90
CA VAL A 65 0.91 2.66 0.20
C VAL A 65 0.29 2.94 1.55
N GLU A 66 0.60 2.09 2.50
CA GLU A 66 0.37 2.32 3.92
C GLU A 66 1.71 2.61 4.61
N VAL A 67 1.77 3.74 5.31
CA VAL A 67 2.96 4.22 6.00
C VAL A 67 2.66 4.34 7.48
N ALA A 68 3.46 3.66 8.31
CA ALA A 68 3.44 3.83 9.76
C ALA A 68 4.42 4.94 10.17
N ASP A 69 3.96 5.85 11.03
CA ASP A 69 4.80 6.85 11.65
C ASP A 69 5.25 6.35 13.04
N PRO A 70 6.54 6.05 13.24
CA PRO A 70 7.01 5.43 14.49
C PRO A 70 7.01 6.40 15.67
N LEU A 71 6.91 7.71 15.44
CA LEU A 71 6.89 8.72 16.51
C LEU A 71 5.48 8.93 17.05
N THR A 72 4.48 8.84 16.17
CA THR A 72 3.07 9.12 16.50
C THR A 72 2.21 7.87 16.60
N ASN A 73 2.73 6.70 16.21
CA ASN A 73 1.98 5.45 16.03
C ASN A 73 0.76 5.58 15.09
N MET A 74 0.77 6.59 14.22
CA MET A 74 -0.28 6.80 13.23
C MET A 74 0.04 6.05 11.95
N VAL A 75 -0.95 5.32 11.44
CA VAL A 75 -0.89 4.70 10.11
C VAL A 75 -1.62 5.60 9.12
N THR A 76 -0.97 5.87 8.00
CA THR A 76 -1.51 6.73 6.94
C THR A 76 -1.49 6.00 5.61
N VAL A 77 -2.64 6.00 4.92
CA VAL A 77 -2.76 5.46 3.57
C VAL A 77 -2.80 6.60 2.56
N GLY A 78 -2.10 6.43 1.44
CA GLY A 78 -2.17 7.39 0.34
C GLY A 78 -1.42 6.93 -0.91
N TRP A 79 -1.29 7.83 -1.87
CA TRP A 79 -0.69 7.60 -3.17
C TRP A 79 0.65 8.33 -3.31
N VAL A 80 1.66 7.63 -3.78
CA VAL A 80 2.98 8.16 -4.10
C VAL A 80 3.31 7.90 -5.56
N PHE A 81 4.03 8.81 -6.21
CA PHE A 81 4.42 8.61 -7.61
C PHE A 81 5.37 7.41 -7.72
N SER A 82 5.01 6.40 -8.54
CA SER A 82 5.68 5.09 -8.52
C SER A 82 7.18 5.17 -8.82
N LYS A 83 7.62 6.16 -9.61
CA LYS A 83 9.05 6.35 -9.93
C LYS A 83 9.90 6.77 -8.72
N LEU A 84 9.29 7.16 -7.60
CA LEU A 84 9.98 7.58 -6.38
C LEU A 84 10.13 6.45 -5.35
N VAL A 85 9.54 5.29 -5.61
CA VAL A 85 9.62 4.11 -4.76
C VAL A 85 10.23 2.92 -5.53
N ALA A 86 10.77 1.95 -4.81
CA ALA A 86 11.13 0.64 -5.34
C ALA A 86 10.48 -0.44 -4.48
N ARG A 87 10.08 -1.54 -5.12
CA ARG A 87 9.67 -2.75 -4.42
C ARG A 87 10.88 -3.33 -3.67
N VAL A 88 10.62 -3.86 -2.50
CA VAL A 88 11.56 -4.66 -1.72
C VAL A 88 11.23 -6.11 -2.06
N ASP A 89 12.17 -6.77 -2.72
CA ASP A 89 12.10 -8.19 -3.12
C ASP A 89 12.98 -9.03 -2.19
#